data_AF-A0A499VF23-F1
#
_entry.id   AF-A0A499VF23-F1
#
_cell.length_a   1.000
_cell.length_b   1.000
_cell.length_c   1.000
_cell.angle_alpha   90.00
_cell.angle_beta   90.00
_cell.angle_gamma   90.00
#
_symmetry.space_group_name_H-M   'P 1'
#
loop_
_entity.id
_entity.type
_entity.pdbx_description
1 polymer ?
#
loop_
_entity_poly.entity_id
_entity_poly.type
_entity_poly.pdbx_seq_one_letter_code
_entity_poly.pdbx_strand_id
1 'polypeptide(L)'
;MRPPHPPEPERAAELRRRFADEARSERPDLSALCLLVGAAADGALDEAGIDAAQIDLDRLAGQVPFRPGGPRPWALALAELLGGRCGFRGTPADYQRLESSLLHEVLRRRRGLPILLSVVWMEVARRAGAPVYGVALPGHFVVGFGPPSSRCWPTPSTAAGC
;
A
#
# COMPACT_ATOMS: atom_id res chain seq x y z
N MET A 1 21.12 10.01 10.09
CA MET A 1 20.01 9.05 9.94
C MET A 1 20.60 7.66 10.10
N ARG A 2 19.99 6.80 10.90
CA ARG A 2 20.54 5.47 11.21
C ARG A 2 20.18 4.50 10.08
N PRO A 3 21.15 3.78 9.50
CA PRO A 3 20.85 2.78 8.48
C PRO A 3 19.98 1.66 9.09
N PRO A 4 19.03 1.11 8.32
CA PRO A 4 18.25 -0.03 8.80
C PRO A 4 19.18 -1.20 9.10
N HIS A 5 18.93 -1.85 10.22
CA HIS A 5 19.72 -2.98 10.68
C HIS A 5 18.85 -4.23 10.67
N PRO A 6 19.25 -5.33 10.02
CA PRO A 6 18.44 -6.54 10.03
C PRO A 6 18.22 -7.06 11.46
N PRO A 7 17.05 -7.63 11.76
CA PRO A 7 16.79 -8.21 13.07
C PRO A 7 17.61 -9.48 13.31
N GLU A 8 17.66 -9.91 14.57
CA GLU A 8 18.27 -11.19 14.96
C GLU A 8 17.72 -12.37 14.13
N PRO A 9 18.52 -13.41 13.83
CA PRO A 9 18.14 -14.49 12.92
C PRO A 9 16.83 -15.20 13.29
N GLU A 10 16.59 -15.41 14.58
CA GLU A 10 15.36 -16.04 15.10
C GLU A 10 14.13 -15.20 14.77
N ARG A 11 14.22 -13.88 15.01
CA ARG A 11 13.17 -12.92 14.68
C ARG A 11 12.96 -12.81 13.17
N ALA A 12 14.03 -12.81 12.40
CA ALA A 12 13.94 -12.82 10.93
C ALA A 12 13.22 -14.08 10.41
N ALA A 13 13.47 -15.25 11.01
CA ALA A 13 12.78 -16.50 10.66
C ALA A 13 11.28 -16.44 11.03
N GLU A 14 10.96 -15.90 12.20
CA GLU A 14 9.58 -15.68 12.64
C GLU A 14 8.81 -14.76 11.67
N LEU A 15 9.41 -13.61 11.30
CA LEU A 15 8.80 -12.65 10.37
C LEU A 15 8.56 -13.28 8.99
N ARG A 16 9.50 -14.07 8.48
CA ARG A 16 9.33 -14.81 7.22
C ARG A 16 8.19 -15.82 7.28
N ARG A 17 8.04 -16.54 8.40
CA ARG A 17 6.93 -17.48 8.61
C ARG A 17 5.60 -16.73 8.60
N ARG A 18 5.47 -15.66 9.39
CA ARG A 18 4.27 -14.81 9.42
C ARG A 18 3.92 -14.26 8.03
N PHE A 19 4.92 -13.79 7.29
CA PHE A 19 4.71 -13.30 5.92
C PHE A 19 4.18 -14.42 5.01
N ALA A 20 4.76 -15.61 5.09
CA ALA A 20 4.34 -16.74 4.27
C ALA A 20 2.92 -17.22 4.62
N ASP A 21 2.51 -17.14 5.89
CA ASP A 21 1.17 -17.51 6.33
C ASP A 21 0.14 -16.48 5.87
N GLU A 22 0.43 -15.19 6.04
CA GLU A 22 -0.42 -14.09 5.57
C GLU A 22 -0.57 -14.12 4.04
N ALA A 23 0.53 -14.33 3.31
CA ALA A 23 0.52 -14.37 1.85
C ALA A 23 -0.29 -15.54 1.27
N ARG A 24 -0.51 -16.60 2.06
CA ARG A 24 -1.32 -17.77 1.68
C ARG A 24 -2.77 -17.66 2.11
N SER A 25 -3.14 -16.61 2.83
CA SER A 25 -4.52 -16.40 3.28
C SER A 25 -5.44 -16.12 2.09
N GLU A 26 -6.74 -16.46 2.23
CA GLU A 26 -7.73 -16.25 1.15
C GLU A 26 -7.86 -14.77 0.75
N ARG A 27 -7.61 -13.86 1.69
CA ARG A 27 -7.62 -12.41 1.50
C ARG A 27 -6.41 -11.81 2.22
N PRO A 28 -5.24 -11.79 1.59
CA PRO A 28 -4.02 -11.28 2.21
C PRO A 28 -4.14 -9.78 2.49
N ASP A 29 -3.74 -9.36 3.69
CA ASP A 29 -3.62 -7.96 4.04
C ASP A 29 -2.30 -7.39 3.50
N LEU A 30 -2.41 -6.57 2.46
CA LEU A 30 -1.27 -5.95 1.80
C LEU A 30 -0.44 -5.07 2.74
N SER A 31 -1.11 -4.32 3.64
CA SER A 31 -0.40 -3.48 4.60
C SER A 31 0.39 -4.32 5.61
N ALA A 32 -0.18 -5.43 6.09
CA ALA A 32 0.51 -6.34 6.99
C ALA A 32 1.74 -6.96 6.31
N LEU A 33 1.60 -7.44 5.07
CA LEU A 33 2.72 -7.96 4.28
C LEU A 33 3.84 -6.93 4.12
N CYS A 34 3.50 -5.69 3.76
CA CYS A 34 4.49 -4.61 3.64
C CYS A 34 5.17 -4.27 4.97
N LEU A 35 4.46 -4.33 6.09
CA LEU A 35 5.04 -4.09 7.42
C LEU A 35 5.97 -5.22 7.86
N LEU A 36 5.62 -6.48 7.56
CA LEU A 36 6.48 -7.64 7.82
C LEU A 36 7.78 -7.58 7.00
N VAL A 37 7.71 -7.15 5.74
CA VAL A 37 8.90 -6.85 4.94
C VAL A 37 9.71 -5.71 5.57
N GLY A 38 9.02 -4.68 6.06
CA GLY A 38 9.62 -3.58 6.81
C GLY A 38 10.42 -4.04 8.03
N ALA A 39 9.82 -4.90 8.85
CA ALA A 39 10.44 -5.43 10.06
C ALA A 39 11.61 -6.37 9.76
N ALA A 40 11.57 -7.08 8.62
CA ALA A 40 12.68 -7.91 8.17
C ALA A 40 13.86 -7.08 7.65
N ALA A 41 13.60 -5.89 7.12
CA ALA A 41 14.62 -4.96 6.64
C ALA A 41 15.20 -4.08 7.76
N ASP A 42 14.37 -3.68 8.72
CA ASP A 42 14.74 -2.87 9.87
C ASP A 42 14.22 -3.50 11.17
N GLY A 43 15.11 -4.12 11.92
CA GLY A 43 14.85 -4.72 13.22
C GLY A 43 14.49 -3.72 14.32
N ALA A 44 14.57 -2.40 14.04
CA ALA A 44 13.99 -1.38 14.92
C ALA A 44 12.46 -1.35 14.87
N LEU A 45 11.82 -1.92 13.85
CA LEU A 45 10.37 -2.03 13.77
C LEU A 45 9.88 -3.24 14.59
N ASP A 46 9.42 -2.95 15.79
CA ASP A 46 8.79 -3.92 16.69
C ASP A 46 7.27 -4.04 16.45
N GLU A 47 6.58 -4.90 17.22
CA GLU A 47 5.12 -5.05 17.10
C GLU A 47 4.38 -3.73 17.35
N ALA A 48 4.84 -2.93 18.32
CA ALA A 48 4.21 -1.63 18.61
C ALA A 48 4.32 -0.67 17.42
N GLY A 49 5.43 -0.68 16.69
CA GLY A 49 5.59 0.08 15.45
C GLY A 49 4.72 -0.44 14.31
N ILE A 50 4.53 -1.75 14.20
CA ILE A 50 3.58 -2.37 13.25
C ILE A 50 2.15 -1.93 13.57
N ASP A 51 1.74 -2.02 14.83
CA ASP A 51 0.42 -1.61 15.30
C ASP A 51 0.18 -0.12 15.08
N ALA A 52 1.17 0.72 15.38
CA ALA A 52 1.09 2.15 15.15
C ALA A 52 0.90 2.49 13.66
N ALA A 53 1.55 1.76 12.76
CA ALA A 53 1.37 1.93 11.33
C ALA A 53 -0.04 1.52 10.86
N GLN A 54 -0.58 0.43 11.40
CA GLN A 54 -1.96 -0.01 11.15
C GLN A 54 -2.98 1.02 11.64
N ILE A 55 -2.82 1.50 12.87
CA ILE A 55 -3.65 2.55 13.47
C ILE A 55 -3.61 3.83 12.63
N ASP A 56 -2.44 4.22 12.09
CA ASP A 56 -2.34 5.39 11.24
C ASP A 56 -3.11 5.22 9.91
N LEU A 57 -3.10 4.03 9.32
CA LEU A 57 -3.90 3.71 8.13
C LEU A 57 -5.40 3.77 8.43
N ASP A 58 -5.84 3.23 9.57
CA ASP A 58 -7.25 3.29 9.99
C ASP A 58 -7.69 4.73 10.26
N ARG A 59 -6.82 5.53 10.91
CA ARG A 59 -7.06 6.97 11.14
C ARG A 59 -7.16 7.75 9.84
N LEU A 60 -6.35 7.43 8.83
CA LEU A 60 -6.44 8.04 7.51
C LEU A 60 -7.74 7.62 6.81
N ALA A 61 -8.12 6.35 6.88
CA ALA A 61 -9.38 5.85 6.31
C ALA A 61 -10.60 6.52 6.94
N GLY A 62 -10.59 6.75 8.27
CA GLY A 62 -11.66 7.46 8.97
C GLY A 62 -11.81 8.94 8.59
N GLN A 63 -10.84 9.53 7.89
CA GLN A 63 -10.93 10.91 7.37
C GLN A 63 -11.48 10.98 5.95
N VAL A 64 -11.68 9.85 5.27
CA VAL A 64 -12.27 9.81 3.94
C VAL A 64 -13.79 10.02 4.07
N PRO A 65 -14.40 10.89 3.25
CA PRO A 65 -15.85 11.08 3.27
C PRO A 65 -16.61 9.77 3.07
N PHE A 66 -17.70 9.59 3.82
CA PHE A 66 -18.51 8.38 3.74
C PHE A 66 -19.18 8.25 2.36
N ARG A 67 -18.89 7.16 1.65
CA ARG A 67 -19.46 6.83 0.33
C ARG A 67 -19.55 8.04 -0.61
N PRO A 68 -18.42 8.56 -1.13
CA PRO A 68 -18.39 9.70 -2.05
C PRO A 68 -19.12 9.45 -3.39
N GLY A 69 -19.77 8.30 -3.59
CA GLY A 69 -20.52 7.96 -4.79
C GLY A 69 -19.67 7.13 -5.74
N GLY A 70 -19.54 7.59 -6.98
CA GLY A 70 -18.84 6.85 -8.04
C GLY A 70 -17.31 6.84 -7.94
N PRO A 71 -16.63 6.16 -8.89
CA PRO A 71 -15.17 6.05 -8.94
C PRO A 71 -14.41 7.38 -8.90
N ARG A 72 -14.89 8.38 -9.63
CA ARG A 72 -14.23 9.70 -9.74
C ARG A 72 -14.27 10.48 -8.42
N PRO A 73 -15.43 10.62 -7.72
CA PRO A 73 -15.47 11.17 -6.38
C PRO A 73 -14.54 10.48 -5.37
N TRP A 74 -14.43 9.15 -5.41
CA TRP A 74 -13.47 8.41 -4.58
C TRP A 74 -12.03 8.83 -4.86
N ALA A 75 -11.63 8.86 -6.13
CA ALA A 75 -10.28 9.27 -6.52
C ALA A 75 -9.97 10.71 -6.10
N LEU A 76 -10.92 11.64 -6.25
CA LEU A 76 -10.76 13.04 -5.84
C LEU A 76 -10.63 13.17 -4.32
N ALA A 77 -11.50 12.50 -3.55
CA ALA A 77 -11.46 12.54 -2.09
C ALA A 77 -10.13 12.02 -1.53
N LEU A 78 -9.62 10.93 -2.10
CA LEU A 78 -8.32 10.36 -1.71
C LEU A 78 -7.15 11.23 -2.15
N ALA A 79 -7.19 11.80 -3.36
CA ALA A 79 -6.15 12.72 -3.82
C ALA A 79 -6.09 13.99 -2.96
N GLU A 80 -7.24 14.57 -2.61
CA GLU A 80 -7.33 15.73 -1.73
C GLU A 80 -6.85 15.41 -0.32
N LEU A 81 -7.26 14.27 0.24
CA LEU A 81 -6.84 13.86 1.58
C LEU A 81 -5.36 13.50 1.61
N LEU A 82 -4.93 12.52 0.84
CA LEU A 82 -3.58 11.96 0.93
C LEU A 82 -2.55 12.88 0.28
N GLY A 83 -2.80 13.34 -0.95
CA GLY A 83 -1.87 14.21 -1.68
C GLY A 83 -1.91 15.66 -1.17
N GLY A 84 -3.11 16.19 -0.94
CA GLY A 84 -3.30 17.58 -0.49
C GLY A 84 -3.04 17.76 1.00
N ARG A 85 -3.92 17.21 1.84
CA ARG A 85 -3.94 17.48 3.30
C ARG A 85 -2.83 16.75 4.06
N CYS A 86 -2.58 15.50 3.75
CA CYS A 86 -1.56 14.68 4.42
C CYS A 86 -0.17 14.81 3.76
N GLY A 87 -0.08 15.42 2.57
CA GLY A 87 1.18 15.72 1.91
C GLY A 87 1.96 14.51 1.40
N PHE A 88 1.29 13.37 1.16
CA PHE A 88 1.93 12.19 0.60
C PHE A 88 2.46 12.47 -0.80
N ARG A 89 3.78 12.41 -0.97
CA ARG A 89 4.45 12.69 -2.26
C ARG A 89 5.74 11.90 -2.43
N GLY A 90 6.05 11.52 -3.66
CA GLY A 90 7.34 10.95 -4.02
C GLY A 90 8.21 12.02 -4.68
N THR A 91 9.51 12.03 -4.41
CA THR A 91 10.48 12.84 -5.17
C THR A 91 11.56 11.95 -5.78
N PRO A 92 12.22 12.37 -6.88
CA PRO A 92 13.30 11.58 -7.50
C PRO A 92 14.42 11.21 -6.52
N ALA A 93 14.72 12.10 -5.56
CA ALA A 93 15.70 11.84 -4.50
C ALA A 93 15.29 10.68 -3.56
N ASP A 94 14.01 10.35 -3.48
CA ASP A 94 13.51 9.25 -2.64
C ASP A 94 13.79 7.87 -3.28
N TYR A 95 14.16 7.79 -4.56
CA TYR A 95 14.45 6.52 -5.24
C TYR A 95 15.73 5.83 -4.74
N GLN A 96 16.68 6.60 -4.24
CA GLN A 96 17.98 6.10 -3.78
C GLN A 96 17.94 5.69 -2.30
N ARG A 97 16.77 5.72 -1.66
CA ARG A 97 16.61 5.59 -0.22
C ARG A 97 15.77 4.38 0.13
N LEU A 98 16.37 3.46 0.89
CA LEU A 98 15.68 2.25 1.35
C LEU A 98 14.43 2.60 2.16
N GLU A 99 14.48 3.64 2.99
CA GLU A 99 13.32 4.08 3.80
C GLU A 99 12.10 4.44 2.94
N SER A 100 12.30 4.87 1.70
CA SER A 100 11.20 5.19 0.77
C SER A 100 10.47 3.95 0.26
N SER A 101 11.04 2.77 0.49
CA SER A 101 10.49 1.45 0.15
C SER A 101 9.86 0.75 1.36
N LEU A 102 9.96 1.32 2.57
CA LEU A 102 9.43 0.72 3.80
C LEU A 102 8.13 1.41 4.21
N LEU A 103 7.02 0.67 4.31
CA LEU A 103 5.69 1.26 4.54
C LEU A 103 5.62 2.12 5.82
N HIS A 104 6.21 1.66 6.92
CA HIS A 104 6.22 2.39 8.19
C HIS A 104 6.96 3.75 8.07
N GLU A 105 8.06 3.79 7.34
CA GLU A 105 8.80 5.03 7.07
C GLU A 105 8.03 5.96 6.13
N VAL A 106 7.35 5.43 5.13
CA VAL A 106 6.50 6.20 4.22
C VAL A 106 5.33 6.83 4.97
N LEU A 107 4.69 6.10 5.88
CA LEU A 107 3.64 6.63 6.75
C LEU A 107 4.20 7.73 7.66
N ARG A 108 5.37 7.52 8.28
CA ARG A 108 5.98 8.52 9.16
C ARG A 108 6.40 9.80 8.42
N ARG A 109 7.07 9.65 7.28
CA ARG A 109 7.67 10.77 6.52
C ARG A 109 6.70 11.41 5.53
N ARG A 110 5.57 10.75 5.25
CA ARG A 110 4.64 11.09 4.15
C ARG A 110 5.35 11.18 2.79
N ARG A 111 6.45 10.43 2.63
CA ARG A 111 7.30 10.42 1.43
C ARG A 111 7.79 9.01 1.15
N GLY A 112 7.66 8.58 -0.10
CA GLY A 112 8.00 7.22 -0.50
C GLY A 112 8.06 7.04 -2.00
N LEU A 113 8.41 5.83 -2.42
CA LEU A 113 8.34 5.43 -3.81
C LEU A 113 6.88 5.43 -4.31
N PRO A 114 6.64 5.70 -5.60
CA PRO A 114 5.29 5.67 -6.18
C PRO A 114 4.54 4.36 -5.90
N ILE A 115 5.23 3.23 -5.89
CA ILE A 115 4.63 1.92 -5.58
C ILE A 115 4.11 1.86 -4.14
N LEU A 116 4.90 2.30 -3.14
CA LEU A 116 4.47 2.31 -1.74
C LEU A 116 3.38 3.35 -1.46
N LEU A 117 3.45 4.50 -2.13
CA LEU A 117 2.37 5.49 -2.06
C LEU A 117 1.06 4.90 -2.60
N SER A 118 1.12 4.12 -3.66
CA SER A 118 -0.05 3.42 -4.19
C SER A 118 -0.60 2.38 -3.22
N VAL A 119 0.28 1.67 -2.48
CA VAL A 119 -0.14 0.78 -1.38
C VAL A 119 -0.91 1.57 -0.33
N VAL A 120 -0.39 2.71 0.14
CA VAL A 120 -1.09 3.56 1.11
C VAL A 120 -2.47 3.98 0.58
N TRP A 121 -2.57 4.37 -0.68
CA TRP A 121 -3.83 4.79 -1.29
C TRP A 121 -4.86 3.66 -1.34
N MET A 122 -4.45 2.47 -1.78
CA MET A 122 -5.33 1.29 -1.78
C MET A 122 -5.77 0.90 -0.38
N GLU A 123 -4.84 0.90 0.57
CA GLU A 123 -5.08 0.43 1.92
C GLU A 123 -5.99 1.37 2.72
N VAL A 124 -5.87 2.68 2.50
CA VAL A 124 -6.80 3.69 3.04
C VAL A 124 -8.17 3.56 2.36
N ALA A 125 -8.22 3.41 1.04
CA ALA A 125 -9.46 3.25 0.30
C ALA A 125 -10.24 1.99 0.71
N ARG A 126 -9.55 0.84 0.82
CA ARG A 126 -10.12 -0.45 1.20
C ARG A 126 -10.74 -0.38 2.60
N ARG A 127 -10.02 0.20 3.57
CA ARG A 127 -10.51 0.43 4.94
C ARG A 127 -11.70 1.37 5.01
N ALA A 128 -11.73 2.40 4.15
CA ALA A 128 -12.87 3.30 4.01
C ALA A 128 -14.09 2.63 3.32
N GLY A 129 -13.98 1.38 2.88
CA GLY A 129 -15.05 0.62 2.23
C GLY A 129 -15.17 0.87 0.73
N ALA A 130 -14.14 1.42 0.09
CA ALA A 130 -14.13 1.61 -1.36
C ALA A 130 -13.95 0.27 -2.10
N PRO A 131 -14.66 0.03 -3.22
CA PRO A 131 -14.34 -1.06 -4.14
C PRO A 131 -13.09 -0.69 -4.93
N VAL A 132 -11.91 -0.91 -4.35
CA VAL A 132 -10.61 -0.55 -4.91
C VAL A 132 -9.89 -1.78 -5.45
N TYR A 133 -9.17 -1.63 -6.56
CA TYR A 133 -8.28 -2.65 -7.09
C TYR A 133 -6.98 -2.03 -7.60
N GLY A 134 -5.88 -2.73 -7.36
CA GLY A 134 -4.58 -2.36 -7.92
C GLY A 134 -4.45 -2.85 -9.36
N VAL A 135 -3.94 -1.99 -10.24
CA VAL A 135 -3.53 -2.35 -11.60
C VAL A 135 -2.02 -2.13 -11.70
N ALA A 136 -1.27 -3.21 -11.85
CA ALA A 136 0.14 -3.14 -12.18
C ALA A 136 0.30 -2.85 -13.68
N LEU A 137 0.88 -1.70 -14.01
CA LEU A 137 1.34 -1.35 -15.35
C LEU A 137 2.89 -1.37 -15.37
N PRO A 138 3.52 -1.61 -16.53
CA PRO A 138 4.98 -1.49 -16.64
C PRO A 138 5.45 -0.11 -16.15
N GLY A 139 6.24 -0.09 -15.07
CA GLY A 139 6.77 1.13 -14.46
C GLY A 139 5.80 1.96 -13.61
N HIS A 140 4.52 1.59 -13.49
CA HIS A 140 3.52 2.34 -12.73
C HIS A 140 2.53 1.41 -12.00
N PHE A 141 2.12 1.78 -10.80
CA PHE A 141 1.01 1.13 -10.11
C PHE A 141 -0.15 2.10 -10.02
N VAL A 142 -1.33 1.70 -10.51
CA VAL A 142 -2.52 2.57 -10.56
C VAL A 142 -3.60 1.98 -9.67
N VAL A 143 -4.29 2.86 -8.96
CA VAL A 143 -5.42 2.52 -8.09
C VAL A 143 -6.71 2.76 -8.85
N GLY A 144 -7.43 1.68 -9.17
CA GLY A 144 -8.74 1.72 -9.82
C GLY A 144 -9.88 1.61 -8.81
N PHE A 145 -11.01 2.28 -9.09
CA PHE A 145 -12.24 2.21 -8.28
C PHE A 145 -13.38 1.64 -9.13
N GLY A 146 -14.08 0.61 -8.64
CA GLY A 146 -15.26 0.03 -9.29
C GLY A 146 -15.42 -1.49 -9.10
N PRO A 147 -16.61 -2.05 -9.41
CA PRO A 147 -16.82 -3.49 -9.39
C PRO A 147 -15.95 -4.20 -10.45
N PRO A 148 -15.44 -5.42 -10.17
CA PRO A 148 -14.54 -6.14 -11.08
C PRO A 148 -15.18 -6.60 -12.41
N SER A 149 -16.44 -6.26 -12.68
CA SER A 149 -17.25 -6.72 -13.82
C SER A 149 -17.04 -5.96 -15.13
N SER A 150 -16.13 -4.99 -15.20
CA SER A 150 -15.73 -4.31 -16.44
C SER A 150 -14.25 -4.50 -16.73
N ARG A 151 -13.77 -5.74 -16.62
CA ARG A 151 -12.53 -6.20 -17.26
C ARG A 151 -12.84 -6.63 -18.69
N CYS A 152 -13.10 -5.68 -19.58
CA CYS A 152 -12.86 -5.93 -21.00
C CYS A 152 -11.41 -5.50 -21.25
N TRP A 153 -10.48 -6.45 -21.16
CA TRP A 153 -9.16 -6.26 -21.73
C TRP A 153 -9.32 -6.47 -23.23
N PRO A 154 -9.16 -5.46 -24.10
CA PRO A 154 -8.93 -5.75 -25.50
C PRO A 154 -7.56 -6.41 -25.60
N THR A 155 -7.53 -7.74 -25.57
CA THR A 155 -6.36 -8.50 -26.02
C THR A 155 -6.25 -8.29 -27.54
N PRO A 156 -5.10 -7.86 -28.09
CA PRO A 156 -4.92 -7.74 -29.54
C PRO A 156 -4.75 -9.10 -30.25
N SER A 157 -5.30 -10.18 -29.71
CA SER A 157 -5.30 -11.49 -30.38
C SER A 157 -6.57 -12.28 -30.07
N THR A 158 -7.69 -11.86 -30.66
CA THR A 158 -8.78 -12.81 -30.94
C THR A 158 -9.28 -12.53 -32.35
N ALA A 159 -8.51 -12.98 -33.33
CA ALA A 159 -9.08 -13.40 -34.60
C ALA A 159 -9.74 -14.77 -34.37
N ALA A 160 -10.95 -14.92 -34.92
CA ALA A 160 -11.74 -16.14 -35.05
C ALA A 160 -12.54 -16.65 -33.84
N GLY A 161 -13.87 -16.52 -33.95
CA GLY A 161 -14.81 -17.61 -33.69
C GLY A 161 -15.55 -17.61 -32.35
N CYS A 162 -16.71 -16.94 -32.32
CA CYS A 162 -18.04 -17.57 -32.12
C CYS A 162 -19.13 -16.53 -32.38
#